data_AF-A0A8B7A6H7-F1
#
_entry.id   AF-A0A8B7A6H7-F1
#
_cell.length_a   1.000
_cell.length_b   1.000
_cell.length_c   1.000
_cell.angle_alpha   90.00
_cell.angle_beta   90.00
_cell.angle_gamma   90.00
#
_symmetry.space_group_name_H-M   'P 1'
#
loop_
_entity.id
_entity.type
_entity.pdbx_description
1 polymer ?
#
loop_
_entity_poly.entity_id
_entity_poly.type
_entity_poly.pdbx_seq_one_letter_code
_entity_poly.pdbx_strand_id
1 'polypeptide(L)'
;MAPPVPGPATGEVDELFDVKNAFYIGSYQQCINEAQRVKPSSPERDVERDVFLYRAYLAQRKYGVVLDEIKPSSAPELQAVRMLAEYLASEGQRDMVVAHLDREMSRSVDVTNTTFLLMAASVYLHDGNPDAALRALHQGDSLECSAMVVQILLKLDRLDLARKELKKMQDQDEDATLTQLATAWVNLAVDSGHPETLINLIVLSQHLGKPPEVTNRYLSQLKDSHRSHPFIKEYQAKEHDFDRLVLQYAPSA
;
A
#
# COMPACT_ATOMS: atom_id res chain seq x y z
N MET A 1 28.05 -12.76 -40.03
CA MET A 1 27.62 -11.50 -39.38
C MET A 1 26.28 -11.78 -38.75
N ALA A 2 26.27 -12.19 -37.49
CA ALA A 2 25.02 -12.52 -36.77
C ALA A 2 24.27 -11.21 -36.46
N PRO A 3 22.93 -11.18 -36.53
CA PRO A 3 22.16 -10.00 -36.17
C PRO A 3 22.35 -9.70 -34.67
N PRO A 4 22.31 -8.42 -34.27
CA PRO A 4 22.47 -8.05 -32.87
C PRO A 4 21.29 -8.56 -32.04
N VAL A 5 21.60 -9.09 -30.86
CA VAL A 5 20.65 -9.49 -29.84
C VAL A 5 19.83 -8.26 -29.43
N PRO A 6 18.49 -8.33 -29.37
CA PRO A 6 17.69 -7.21 -28.87
C PRO A 6 18.07 -6.96 -27.40
N GLY A 7 18.42 -5.71 -27.07
CA GLY A 7 18.59 -5.28 -25.70
C GLY A 7 17.28 -5.37 -24.91
N PRO A 8 17.33 -5.28 -23.56
CA PRO A 8 16.15 -5.38 -22.72
C PRO A 8 15.14 -4.29 -23.11
N ALA A 9 13.89 -4.69 -23.33
CA ALA A 9 12.80 -3.80 -23.68
C ALA A 9 12.56 -2.81 -22.54
N THR A 10 12.95 -1.55 -22.77
CA THR A 10 12.59 -0.42 -21.95
C THR A 10 11.09 -0.14 -22.11
N GLY A 11 10.29 -0.39 -21.07
CA GLY A 11 8.92 0.14 -20.93
C GLY A 11 7.77 -0.79 -21.33
N GLU A 12 7.77 -2.06 -20.90
CA GLU A 12 6.50 -2.80 -20.85
C GLU A 12 5.59 -2.15 -19.80
N VAL A 13 4.54 -1.47 -20.26
CA VAL A 13 3.47 -0.97 -19.40
C VAL A 13 2.85 -2.17 -18.69
N ASP A 14 2.89 -2.21 -17.37
CA ASP A 14 2.31 -3.31 -16.59
C ASP A 14 0.80 -3.38 -16.85
N GLU A 15 0.35 -4.44 -17.53
CA GLU A 15 -1.05 -4.64 -17.90
C GLU A 15 -1.98 -4.68 -16.68
N LEU A 16 -1.41 -4.98 -15.50
CA LEU A 16 -2.11 -5.04 -14.23
C LEU A 16 -1.96 -3.77 -13.38
N PHE A 17 -1.36 -2.71 -13.92
CA PHE A 17 -1.11 -1.45 -13.19
C PHE A 17 -2.37 -0.90 -12.51
N ASP A 18 -3.47 -0.78 -13.25
CA ASP A 18 -4.74 -0.26 -12.70
C ASP A 18 -5.34 -1.18 -11.63
N VAL A 19 -5.20 -2.50 -11.80
CA VAL A 19 -5.68 -3.50 -10.83
C VAL A 19 -4.91 -3.38 -9.51
N LYS A 20 -3.57 -3.34 -9.60
CA LYS A 20 -2.66 -3.21 -8.45
C LYS A 20 -2.90 -1.89 -7.71
N ASN A 21 -2.98 -0.78 -8.44
CA ASN A 21 -3.21 0.53 -7.84
C ASN A 21 -4.57 0.61 -7.15
N ALA A 22 -5.64 0.12 -7.78
CA ALA A 22 -6.96 0.09 -7.17
C ALA A 22 -6.98 -0.74 -5.87
N PHE A 23 -6.23 -1.83 -5.83
CA PHE A 23 -6.06 -2.63 -4.62
C PHE A 23 -5.33 -1.86 -3.50
N TYR A 24 -4.18 -1.26 -3.80
CA TYR A 24 -3.35 -0.57 -2.78
C TYR A 24 -4.01 0.67 -2.19
N ILE A 25 -4.79 1.41 -2.98
CA ILE A 25 -5.56 2.58 -2.48
C ILE A 25 -6.84 2.18 -1.72
N GLY A 26 -7.15 0.88 -1.62
CA GLY A 26 -8.32 0.37 -0.92
C GLY A 26 -9.61 0.38 -1.73
N SER A 27 -9.57 0.66 -3.04
CA SER A 27 -10.71 0.62 -3.95
C SER A 27 -10.98 -0.82 -4.43
N TYR A 28 -11.30 -1.71 -3.49
CA TYR A 28 -11.38 -3.15 -3.76
C TYR A 28 -12.43 -3.54 -4.81
N GLN A 29 -13.57 -2.84 -4.86
CA GLN A 29 -14.59 -3.13 -5.87
C GLN A 29 -14.12 -2.75 -7.27
N GLN A 30 -13.39 -1.64 -7.41
CA GLN A 30 -12.80 -1.24 -8.67
C GLN A 30 -11.71 -2.23 -9.10
N CYS A 31 -10.87 -2.68 -8.16
CA CYS A 31 -9.89 -3.74 -8.41
C CYS A 31 -10.54 -5.00 -9.00
N ILE A 32 -11.67 -5.45 -8.43
CA ILE A 32 -12.41 -6.62 -8.93
C ILE A 32 -12.92 -6.38 -10.36
N ASN A 33 -13.53 -5.22 -10.60
CA ASN A 33 -14.10 -4.89 -11.92
C ASN A 33 -13.00 -4.80 -12.99
N GLU A 34 -11.87 -4.18 -12.67
CA GLU A 34 -10.73 -4.04 -13.57
C GLU A 34 -10.06 -5.40 -13.83
N ALA A 35 -9.86 -6.21 -12.79
CA ALA A 35 -9.32 -7.55 -12.92
C ALA A 35 -10.18 -8.41 -13.88
N GLN A 36 -11.51 -8.36 -13.77
CA GLN A 36 -12.40 -9.09 -14.69
C GLN A 36 -12.39 -8.58 -16.13
N ARG A 37 -11.97 -7.33 -16.34
CA ARG A 37 -11.92 -6.69 -17.67
C ARG A 37 -10.60 -6.95 -18.39
N VAL A 38 -9.49 -7.02 -17.65
CA VAL A 38 -8.15 -7.24 -18.20
C VAL A 38 -8.07 -8.64 -18.82
N LYS A 39 -7.46 -8.72 -20.01
CA LYS A 39 -7.14 -9.97 -20.68
C LYS A 39 -5.61 -10.15 -20.63
N PRO A 40 -5.10 -10.97 -19.70
CA PRO A 40 -3.67 -11.16 -19.54
C PRO A 40 -3.03 -11.74 -20.79
N SER A 41 -1.85 -11.23 -21.15
CA SER A 41 -1.08 -11.72 -22.28
C SER A 41 -0.36 -13.04 -22.03
N SER A 42 -0.16 -13.44 -20.77
CA SER A 42 0.58 -14.64 -20.38
C SER A 42 -0.10 -15.40 -19.22
N PRO A 43 0.15 -16.72 -19.08
CA PRO A 43 -0.39 -17.51 -17.96
C PRO A 43 0.14 -17.03 -16.61
N GLU A 44 1.36 -16.50 -16.53
CA GLU A 44 1.92 -15.91 -15.31
C GLU A 44 1.13 -14.66 -14.90
N ARG A 45 0.77 -13.80 -15.87
CA ARG A 45 -0.09 -12.62 -15.64
C ARG A 45 -1.52 -12.99 -15.30
N ASP A 46 -2.01 -14.13 -15.79
CA ASP A 46 -3.33 -14.68 -15.43
C ASP A 46 -3.38 -15.04 -13.94
N VAL A 47 -2.34 -15.72 -13.44
CA VAL A 47 -2.19 -16.01 -12.01
C VAL A 47 -2.05 -14.73 -11.20
N GLU A 48 -1.22 -13.79 -11.64
CA GLU A 48 -1.01 -12.52 -10.93
C GLU A 48 -2.30 -11.70 -10.81
N ARG A 49 -3.09 -11.60 -11.88
CA ARG A 49 -4.42 -10.99 -11.86
C ARG A 49 -5.34 -11.65 -10.83
N ASP A 50 -5.38 -12.98 -10.83
CA ASP A 50 -6.25 -13.75 -9.93
C ASP A 50 -5.83 -13.58 -8.47
N VAL A 51 -4.53 -13.49 -8.19
CA VAL A 51 -4.02 -13.15 -6.86
C VAL A 51 -4.62 -11.82 -6.39
N PHE A 52 -4.53 -10.75 -7.18
CA PHE A 52 -5.11 -9.46 -6.81
C PHE A 52 -6.64 -9.49 -6.69
N LEU A 53 -7.32 -10.22 -7.56
CA LEU A 53 -8.78 -10.41 -7.50
C LEU A 53 -9.20 -11.04 -6.17
N TYR A 54 -8.58 -12.16 -5.77
CA TYR A 54 -8.93 -12.85 -4.54
C TYR A 54 -8.46 -12.08 -3.30
N ARG A 55 -7.33 -11.37 -3.35
CA ARG A 55 -6.92 -10.45 -2.29
C ARG A 55 -7.94 -9.32 -2.08
N ALA A 56 -8.54 -8.79 -3.16
CA ALA A 56 -9.62 -7.82 -3.05
C ALA A 56 -10.89 -8.42 -2.40
N TYR A 57 -11.23 -9.68 -2.71
CA TYR A 57 -12.31 -10.41 -2.02
C TYR A 57 -12.02 -10.63 -0.52
N LEU A 58 -10.77 -10.97 -0.16
CA LEU A 58 -10.34 -11.05 1.24
C LEU A 58 -10.53 -9.73 1.97
N ALA A 59 -10.13 -8.61 1.35
CA ALA A 59 -10.29 -7.29 1.93
C ALA A 59 -11.76 -6.88 2.12
N GLN A 60 -12.66 -7.36 1.25
CA GLN A 60 -14.12 -7.24 1.41
C GLN A 60 -14.73 -8.23 2.42
N ARG A 61 -13.92 -9.06 3.10
CA ARG A 61 -14.35 -10.13 4.01
C ARG A 61 -15.23 -11.21 3.37
N LYS A 62 -15.13 -11.37 2.05
CA LYS A 62 -15.85 -12.40 1.28
C LYS A 62 -15.03 -13.69 1.22
N TYR A 63 -14.73 -14.27 2.38
CA TYR A 63 -13.83 -15.42 2.50
C TYR A 63 -14.37 -16.68 1.80
N GLY A 64 -15.70 -16.88 1.82
CA GLY A 64 -16.33 -18.02 1.16
C GLY A 64 -16.00 -18.12 -0.33
N VAL A 65 -16.01 -16.99 -1.05
CA VAL A 65 -15.66 -16.95 -2.49
C VAL A 65 -14.23 -17.44 -2.71
N VAL A 66 -13.29 -17.01 -1.87
CA VAL A 66 -11.87 -17.40 -1.98
C VAL A 66 -11.69 -18.89 -1.66
N LEU A 67 -12.41 -19.40 -0.66
CA LEU A 67 -12.35 -20.81 -0.24
C LEU A 67 -13.10 -21.76 -1.19
N ASP A 68 -14.07 -21.29 -1.96
CA ASP A 68 -14.82 -22.12 -2.89
C ASP A 68 -14.15 -22.16 -4.28
N GLU A 69 -13.60 -21.03 -4.74
CA GLU A 69 -13.02 -20.90 -6.08
C GLU A 69 -11.56 -21.39 -6.16
N ILE A 70 -10.75 -21.18 -5.12
CA ILE A 70 -9.34 -21.63 -5.13
C ILE A 70 -9.27 -23.12 -4.78
N LYS A 71 -9.08 -23.97 -5.78
CA LYS A 71 -9.01 -25.43 -5.62
C LYS A 71 -7.58 -25.88 -5.27
N PRO A 72 -7.37 -27.09 -4.74
CA PRO A 72 -6.03 -27.63 -4.48
C PRO A 72 -5.13 -27.76 -5.72
N SER A 73 -5.73 -27.76 -6.92
CA SER A 73 -5.00 -27.79 -8.20
C SER A 73 -4.57 -26.40 -8.70
N SER A 74 -4.96 -25.32 -8.01
CA SER A 74 -4.59 -23.95 -8.37
C SER A 74 -3.12 -23.67 -8.07
N ALA A 75 -2.57 -22.65 -8.74
CA ALA A 75 -1.17 -22.21 -8.62
C ALA A 75 -0.75 -21.94 -7.15
N PRO A 76 0.54 -22.12 -6.80
CA PRO A 76 1.02 -21.96 -5.43
C PRO A 76 0.78 -20.56 -4.84
N GLU A 77 0.80 -19.52 -5.68
CA GLU A 77 0.46 -18.14 -5.30
C GLU A 77 -0.99 -18.04 -4.81
N LEU A 78 -1.91 -18.73 -5.49
CA LEU A 78 -3.32 -18.78 -5.09
C LEU A 78 -3.52 -19.62 -3.83
N GLN A 79 -2.75 -20.70 -3.65
CA GLN A 79 -2.77 -21.46 -2.39
C GLN A 79 -2.37 -20.60 -1.20
N ALA A 80 -1.39 -19.69 -1.37
CA ALA A 80 -1.02 -18.75 -0.32
C ALA A 80 -2.17 -17.80 0.05
N VAL A 81 -2.91 -17.29 -0.94
CA VAL A 81 -4.10 -16.46 -0.71
C VAL A 81 -5.20 -17.25 0.01
N ARG A 82 -5.41 -18.51 -0.40
CA ARG A 82 -6.35 -19.43 0.26
C ARG A 82 -5.97 -19.69 1.72
N MET A 83 -4.69 -19.88 2.02
CA MET A 83 -4.20 -20.07 3.39
C MET A 83 -4.57 -18.88 4.29
N LEU A 84 -4.35 -17.66 3.81
CA LEU A 84 -4.77 -16.46 4.54
C LEU A 84 -6.30 -16.39 4.68
N ALA A 85 -7.05 -16.80 3.65
CA ALA A 85 -8.51 -16.89 3.71
C ALA A 85 -8.99 -17.82 4.83
N GLU A 86 -8.40 -19.01 4.93
CA GLU A 86 -8.73 -20.02 5.95
C GLU A 86 -8.43 -19.49 7.36
N TYR A 87 -7.28 -18.85 7.55
CA TYR A 87 -6.90 -18.21 8.82
C TYR A 87 -7.89 -17.11 9.24
N LEU A 88 -8.36 -16.29 8.29
CA LEU A 88 -9.28 -15.19 8.56
C LEU A 88 -10.74 -15.65 8.74
N ALA A 89 -11.15 -16.71 8.05
CA ALA A 89 -12.52 -17.23 8.11
C ALA A 89 -12.80 -18.00 9.41
N SER A 90 -11.83 -18.78 9.89
CA SER A 90 -12.03 -19.74 10.98
C SER A 90 -11.08 -19.49 12.15
N GLU A 91 -11.59 -18.85 13.21
CA GLU A 91 -10.77 -18.58 14.41
C GLU A 91 -10.22 -19.87 15.07
N GLY A 92 -11.00 -20.95 15.02
CA GLY A 92 -10.61 -22.25 15.60
C GLY A 92 -9.52 -23.02 14.83
N GLN A 93 -9.15 -22.57 13.63
CA GLN A 93 -8.11 -23.20 12.81
C GLN A 93 -6.82 -22.38 12.75
N ARG A 94 -6.76 -21.20 13.37
CA ARG A 94 -5.61 -20.29 13.32
C ARG A 94 -4.31 -20.97 13.75
N ASP A 95 -4.31 -21.64 14.90
CA ASP A 95 -3.12 -22.33 15.44
C ASP A 95 -2.61 -23.42 14.48
N MET A 96 -3.54 -24.15 13.84
CA MET A 96 -3.20 -25.19 12.89
C MET A 96 -2.57 -24.61 11.62
N VAL A 97 -3.10 -23.50 11.12
CA VAL A 97 -2.58 -22.80 9.94
C VAL A 97 -1.20 -22.23 10.24
N VAL A 98 -0.98 -21.60 11.40
CA VAL A 98 0.33 -21.09 11.81
C VAL A 98 1.35 -22.22 11.94
N ALA A 99 0.98 -23.34 12.57
CA ALA A 99 1.87 -24.50 12.68
C ALA A 99 2.16 -25.19 11.33
N HIS A 100 1.24 -25.09 10.36
CA HIS A 100 1.51 -25.51 8.98
C HIS A 100 2.49 -24.55 8.30
N LEU A 101 2.25 -23.25 8.42
CA LEU A 101 3.09 -22.21 7.85
C LEU A 101 4.52 -22.27 8.39
N ASP A 102 4.73 -22.44 9.69
CA ASP A 102 6.06 -22.58 10.30
C ASP A 102 6.83 -23.78 9.72
N ARG A 103 6.12 -24.89 9.45
CA ARG A 103 6.73 -26.07 8.82
C ARG A 103 7.11 -25.78 7.37
N GLU A 104 6.28 -25.07 6.62
CA GLU A 104 6.62 -24.65 5.26
C GLU A 104 7.77 -23.66 5.21
N MET A 105 7.79 -22.67 6.11
CA MET A 105 8.87 -21.68 6.22
C MET A 105 10.21 -22.32 6.63
N SER A 106 10.18 -23.44 7.37
CA SER A 106 11.38 -24.20 7.72
C SER A 106 11.87 -25.13 6.61
N ARG A 107 10.98 -25.53 5.70
CA ARG A 107 11.32 -26.25 4.47
C ARG A 107 11.72 -25.20 3.43
N SER A 108 12.52 -25.56 2.43
CA SER A 108 13.04 -24.59 1.46
C SER A 108 11.90 -23.81 0.79
N VAL A 109 11.69 -22.56 1.21
CA VAL A 109 10.71 -21.66 0.62
C VAL A 109 11.25 -21.16 -0.71
N ASP A 110 10.39 -21.15 -1.72
CA ASP A 110 10.69 -20.46 -2.97
C ASP A 110 10.62 -18.95 -2.72
N VAL A 111 11.79 -18.34 -2.54
CA VAL A 111 11.94 -16.90 -2.32
C VAL A 111 11.48 -16.06 -3.52
N THR A 112 11.31 -16.66 -4.70
CA THR A 112 10.77 -15.97 -5.87
C THR A 112 9.26 -15.78 -5.79
N ASN A 113 8.56 -16.60 -4.99
CA ASN A 113 7.13 -16.46 -4.75
C ASN A 113 6.85 -15.39 -3.68
N THR A 114 6.91 -14.13 -4.11
CA THR A 114 6.66 -12.98 -3.24
C THR A 114 5.23 -12.96 -2.68
N THR A 115 4.24 -13.48 -3.41
CA THR A 115 2.86 -13.63 -2.93
C THR A 115 2.80 -14.51 -1.69
N PHE A 116 3.50 -15.65 -1.69
CA PHE A 116 3.58 -16.53 -0.53
C PHE A 116 4.16 -15.80 0.68
N LEU A 117 5.28 -15.10 0.50
CA LEU A 117 5.93 -14.34 1.58
C LEU A 117 5.00 -13.27 2.18
N LEU A 118 4.24 -12.56 1.33
CA LEU A 118 3.27 -11.53 1.76
C LEU A 118 2.10 -12.14 2.54
N MET A 119 1.55 -13.26 2.07
CA MET A 119 0.44 -13.94 2.76
C MET A 119 0.90 -14.57 4.07
N ALA A 120 2.08 -15.19 4.09
CA ALA A 120 2.73 -15.71 5.28
C ALA A 120 2.96 -14.60 6.32
N ALA A 121 3.56 -13.48 5.91
CA ALA A 121 3.75 -12.33 6.77
C ALA A 121 2.43 -11.77 7.30
N SER A 122 1.37 -11.76 6.47
CA SER A 122 0.03 -11.33 6.90
C SER A 122 -0.53 -12.21 8.01
N VAL A 123 -0.40 -13.54 7.88
CA VAL A 123 -0.79 -14.50 8.93
C VAL A 123 -0.01 -14.23 10.22
N TYR A 124 1.31 -14.11 10.15
CA TYR A 124 2.15 -13.83 11.32
C TYR A 124 1.80 -12.49 12.01
N LEU A 125 1.44 -11.46 11.24
CA LEU A 125 1.01 -10.19 11.83
C LEU A 125 -0.33 -10.29 12.56
N HIS A 126 -1.27 -11.09 12.04
CA HIS A 126 -2.52 -11.36 12.75
C HIS A 126 -2.32 -12.24 13.99
N ASP A 127 -1.34 -13.12 13.97
CA ASP A 127 -0.93 -13.95 15.11
C ASP A 127 -0.16 -13.17 16.19
N GLY A 128 0.23 -11.92 15.90
CA GLY A 128 0.99 -11.08 16.84
C GLY A 128 2.49 -11.39 16.87
N ASN A 129 3.03 -12.04 15.83
CA ASN A 129 4.44 -12.37 15.69
C ASN A 129 5.13 -11.53 14.58
N PRO A 130 5.44 -10.25 14.84
CA PRO A 130 6.07 -9.37 13.86
C PRO A 130 7.49 -9.81 13.47
N ASP A 131 8.21 -10.50 14.35
CA ASP A 131 9.56 -11.01 14.07
C ASP A 131 9.56 -12.11 13.00
N ALA A 132 8.58 -13.03 13.06
CA ALA A 132 8.40 -14.04 12.01
C ALA A 132 7.99 -13.38 10.67
N ALA A 133 7.09 -12.38 10.72
CA ALA A 133 6.69 -11.63 9.54
C ALA A 133 7.87 -10.92 8.85
N LEU A 134 8.71 -10.20 9.61
CA LEU A 134 9.90 -9.53 9.07
C LEU A 134 10.91 -10.52 8.47
N ARG A 135 11.12 -11.68 9.13
CA ARG A 135 12.01 -12.73 8.59
C ARG A 135 11.50 -13.34 7.29
N ALA A 136 10.19 -13.46 7.12
CA ALA A 136 9.60 -13.89 5.85
C ALA A 136 9.80 -12.81 4.76
N LEU A 137 9.48 -11.55 5.07
CA LEU A 137 9.54 -10.46 4.08
C LEU A 137 10.95 -10.12 3.62
N HIS A 138 11.96 -10.22 4.48
CA HIS A 138 13.36 -9.96 4.10
C HIS A 138 13.91 -10.93 3.04
N GLN A 139 13.26 -12.08 2.84
CA GLN A 139 13.65 -13.04 1.78
C GLN A 139 13.14 -12.63 0.40
N GLY A 140 12.10 -11.79 0.34
CA GLY A 140 11.49 -11.33 -0.91
C GLY A 140 12.07 -10.02 -1.39
N ASP A 141 12.26 -9.91 -2.71
CA ASP A 141 12.71 -8.68 -3.37
C ASP A 141 11.57 -8.07 -4.18
N SER A 142 10.58 -7.50 -3.49
CA SER A 142 9.47 -6.78 -4.11
C SER A 142 9.18 -5.46 -3.40
N LEU A 143 8.66 -4.50 -4.15
CA LEU A 143 8.27 -3.20 -3.61
C LEU A 143 7.15 -3.35 -2.57
N GLU A 144 6.26 -4.32 -2.76
CA GLU A 144 5.20 -4.64 -1.80
C GLU A 144 5.75 -5.24 -0.49
N CYS A 145 6.75 -6.14 -0.57
CA CYS A 145 7.43 -6.65 0.62
C CYS A 145 8.09 -5.52 1.40
N SER A 146 8.78 -4.61 0.71
CA SER A 146 9.42 -3.44 1.33
C SER A 146 8.41 -2.51 1.99
N ALA A 147 7.27 -2.25 1.32
CA ALA A 147 6.17 -1.45 1.89
C ALA A 147 5.59 -2.09 3.16
N MET A 148 5.41 -3.41 3.17
CA MET A 148 4.93 -4.14 4.34
C MET A 148 5.95 -4.13 5.48
N VAL A 149 7.26 -4.25 5.18
CA VAL A 149 8.33 -4.08 6.17
C VAL A 149 8.27 -2.68 6.81
N VAL A 150 8.14 -1.62 6.01
CA VAL A 150 7.96 -0.25 6.53
C VAL A 150 6.77 -0.20 7.49
N GLN A 151 5.62 -0.76 7.11
CA GLN A 151 4.43 -0.77 7.96
C GLN A 151 4.67 -1.49 9.30
N ILE A 152 5.37 -2.64 9.29
CA ILE A 152 5.68 -3.40 10.50
C ILE A 152 6.66 -2.62 11.39
N LEU A 153 7.73 -2.06 10.81
CA LEU A 153 8.72 -1.28 11.54
C LEU A 153 8.11 -0.06 12.22
N LEU A 154 7.17 0.61 11.55
CA LEU A 154 6.40 1.71 12.13
C LEU A 154 5.52 1.24 13.30
N LYS A 155 4.89 0.07 13.20
CA LYS A 155 4.13 -0.52 14.34
C LYS A 155 5.01 -0.94 15.51
N LEU A 156 6.30 -1.20 15.27
CA LEU A 156 7.30 -1.50 16.30
C LEU A 156 7.99 -0.25 16.86
N ASP A 157 7.53 0.96 16.49
CA ASP A 157 8.14 2.24 16.84
C ASP A 157 9.62 2.37 16.41
N ARG A 158 10.04 1.59 15.40
CA ARG A 158 11.39 1.58 14.83
C ARG A 158 11.49 2.48 13.60
N LEU A 159 11.28 3.78 13.84
CA LEU A 159 11.30 4.81 12.80
C LEU A 159 12.65 4.90 12.06
N ASP A 160 13.74 4.63 12.77
CA ASP A 160 15.11 4.58 12.23
C ASP A 160 15.23 3.57 11.09
N LEU A 161 14.74 2.35 11.31
CA LEU A 161 14.76 1.28 10.31
C LEU A 161 13.73 1.53 9.21
N ALA A 162 12.55 2.04 9.57
CA ALA A 162 11.50 2.36 8.59
C ALA A 162 11.97 3.38 7.55
N ARG A 163 12.73 4.41 7.96
CA ARG A 163 13.34 5.39 7.05
C ARG A 163 14.38 4.76 6.12
N LYS A 164 15.17 3.80 6.63
CA LYS A 164 16.17 3.10 5.82
C LYS A 164 15.50 2.26 4.73
N GLU A 165 14.44 1.54 5.09
CA GLU A 165 13.70 0.73 4.12
C GLU A 165 12.93 1.61 3.13
N LEU A 166 12.34 2.73 3.58
CA LEU A 166 11.72 3.71 2.68
C LEU A 166 12.71 4.26 1.65
N LYS A 167 13.94 4.57 2.06
CA LYS A 167 14.96 5.06 1.14
C LYS A 167 15.28 4.02 0.06
N LYS A 168 15.37 2.74 0.43
CA LYS A 168 15.53 1.65 -0.54
C LYS A 168 14.37 1.60 -1.55
N MET A 169 13.13 1.82 -1.10
CA MET A 169 11.97 1.90 -1.99
C MET A 169 12.04 3.11 -2.94
N GLN A 170 12.43 4.27 -2.44
CA GLN A 170 12.60 5.50 -3.23
C GLN A 170 13.71 5.36 -4.28
N ASP A 171 14.83 4.72 -3.91
CA ASP A 171 15.93 4.45 -4.84
C ASP A 171 15.53 3.44 -5.94
N GLN A 172 14.52 2.59 -5.69
CA GLN A 172 14.01 1.60 -6.63
C GLN A 172 12.94 2.19 -7.58
N ASP A 173 11.92 2.86 -7.02
CA ASP A 173 10.85 3.51 -7.76
C ASP A 173 10.19 4.59 -6.88
N GLU A 174 10.57 5.85 -7.07
CA GLU A 174 10.05 6.98 -6.31
C GLU A 174 8.56 7.25 -6.61
N ASP A 175 8.13 7.06 -7.86
CA ASP A 175 6.78 7.43 -8.33
C ASP A 175 5.74 6.32 -8.10
N ALA A 176 6.17 5.11 -7.75
CA ALA A 176 5.27 4.01 -7.42
C ALA A 176 4.28 4.39 -6.29
N THR A 177 3.02 4.00 -6.48
CA THR A 177 1.96 4.26 -5.48
C THR A 177 2.32 3.70 -4.09
N LEU A 178 2.97 2.54 -4.03
CA LEU A 178 3.44 1.96 -2.77
C LEU A 178 4.52 2.80 -2.07
N THR A 179 5.48 3.35 -2.83
CA THR A 179 6.53 4.23 -2.30
C THR A 179 5.95 5.53 -1.78
N GLN A 180 4.99 6.11 -2.49
CA GLN A 180 4.28 7.31 -2.08
C GLN A 180 3.45 7.08 -0.80
N LEU A 181 2.75 5.94 -0.71
CA LEU A 181 2.03 5.54 0.50
C LEU A 181 2.98 5.31 1.69
N ALA A 182 4.09 4.60 1.48
CA ALA A 182 5.09 4.36 2.51
C ALA A 182 5.75 5.68 2.99
N THR A 183 5.99 6.61 2.08
CA THR A 183 6.47 7.97 2.40
C THR A 183 5.49 8.69 3.31
N ALA A 184 4.20 8.66 2.98
CA ALA A 184 3.16 9.26 3.81
C ALA A 184 3.10 8.61 5.21
N TRP A 185 3.18 7.28 5.32
CA TRP A 185 3.17 6.59 6.61
C TRP A 185 4.36 6.94 7.49
N VAL A 186 5.57 6.96 6.91
CA VAL A 186 6.77 7.34 7.66
C VAL A 186 6.65 8.79 8.12
N ASN A 187 6.27 9.71 7.24
CA ASN A 187 6.12 11.12 7.61
C ASN A 187 5.06 11.36 8.69
N LEU A 188 3.97 10.58 8.70
CA LEU A 188 2.98 10.57 9.78
C LEU A 188 3.57 10.11 11.12
N ALA A 189 4.44 9.11 11.10
CA ALA A 189 5.06 8.55 12.30
C ALA A 189 6.22 9.40 12.85
N VAL A 190 6.89 10.18 12.00
CA VAL A 190 7.97 11.10 12.42
C VAL A 190 7.41 12.21 13.30
N ASP A 191 6.34 12.86 12.82
CA ASP A 191 5.69 13.94 13.53
C ASP A 191 4.28 14.13 12.97
N SER A 192 3.27 14.00 13.84
CA SER A 192 1.90 14.39 13.50
C SER A 192 1.77 15.89 13.13
N GLY A 193 2.79 16.68 13.46
CA GLY A 193 2.98 18.07 13.07
C GLY A 193 3.73 18.27 11.76
N HIS A 194 4.33 17.24 11.14
CA HIS A 194 5.17 17.39 9.96
C HIS A 194 4.43 18.16 8.85
N PRO A 195 5.05 19.19 8.24
CA PRO A 195 4.31 20.12 7.42
C PRO A 195 3.68 19.45 6.19
N GLU A 196 4.40 18.56 5.53
CA GLU A 196 3.98 17.82 4.35
C GLU A 196 2.84 16.85 4.68
N THR A 197 2.90 16.22 5.86
CA THR A 197 1.82 15.36 6.37
C THR A 197 0.54 16.16 6.57
N LEU A 198 0.62 17.31 7.24
CA LEU A 198 -0.53 18.17 7.49
C LEU A 198 -1.11 18.74 6.19
N ILE A 199 -0.27 19.13 5.23
CA ILE A 199 -0.70 19.59 3.91
C ILE A 199 -1.44 18.48 3.16
N ASN A 200 -0.89 17.27 3.13
CA ASN A 200 -1.54 16.12 2.49
C ASN A 200 -2.87 15.77 3.18
N LEU A 201 -2.95 15.87 4.52
CA LEU A 201 -4.18 15.64 5.27
C LEU A 201 -5.26 16.71 4.98
N ILE A 202 -4.87 17.98 4.78
CA ILE A 202 -5.78 19.07 4.37
C ILE A 202 -6.40 18.78 3.00
N VAL A 203 -5.57 18.36 2.03
CA VAL A 203 -6.01 18.04 0.67
C VAL A 203 -6.90 16.79 0.67
N LEU A 204 -6.48 15.74 1.38
CA LEU A 204 -7.21 14.48 1.48
C LEU A 204 -8.57 14.66 2.18
N SER A 205 -8.63 15.46 3.27
CA SER A 205 -9.90 15.68 3.99
C SER A 205 -10.93 16.38 3.10
N GLN A 206 -10.51 17.32 2.24
CA GLN A 206 -11.39 17.94 1.26
C GLN A 206 -11.87 16.96 0.18
N HIS A 207 -10.97 16.17 -0.40
CA HIS A 207 -11.34 15.18 -1.42
C HIS A 207 -12.26 14.07 -0.91
N LEU A 208 -12.12 13.69 0.36
CA LEU A 208 -12.97 12.70 1.01
C LEU A 208 -14.30 13.28 1.54
N GLY A 209 -14.56 14.57 1.32
CA GLY A 209 -15.79 15.23 1.77
C GLY A 209 -15.93 15.27 3.29
N LYS A 210 -14.82 15.32 4.03
CA LYS A 210 -14.86 15.44 5.49
C LYS A 210 -15.36 16.83 5.91
N PRO A 211 -15.91 16.96 7.13
CA PRO A 211 -16.33 18.26 7.65
C PRO A 211 -15.18 19.28 7.64
N PRO A 212 -15.45 20.55 7.27
CA PRO A 212 -14.42 21.59 7.12
C PRO A 212 -13.62 21.86 8.40
N GLU A 213 -14.17 21.52 9.57
CA GLU A 213 -13.52 21.61 10.87
C GLU A 213 -12.27 20.73 10.96
N VAL A 214 -12.28 19.57 10.29
CA VAL A 214 -11.13 18.64 10.25
C VAL A 214 -9.99 19.27 9.47
N THR A 215 -10.31 19.84 8.30
CA THR A 215 -9.36 20.55 7.44
C THR A 215 -8.78 21.78 8.15
N ASN A 216 -9.63 22.56 8.82
CA ASN A 216 -9.22 23.73 9.59
C ASN A 216 -8.32 23.36 10.75
N ARG A 217 -8.59 22.24 11.45
CA ARG A 217 -7.73 21.75 12.53
C ARG A 217 -6.32 21.45 12.04
N TYR A 218 -6.17 20.77 10.91
CA TYR A 218 -4.85 20.48 10.33
C TYR A 218 -4.14 21.75 9.86
N LEU A 219 -4.87 22.69 9.26
CA LEU A 219 -4.31 23.98 8.87
C LEU A 219 -3.85 24.81 10.08
N SER A 220 -4.61 24.82 11.18
CA SER A 220 -4.20 25.46 12.44
C SER A 220 -2.95 24.80 13.01
N GLN A 221 -2.91 23.46 13.05
CA GLN A 221 -1.74 22.72 13.53
C GLN A 221 -0.49 23.02 12.68
N LEU A 222 -0.65 23.22 11.37
CA LEU A 222 0.43 23.59 10.44
C LEU A 222 0.90 25.02 10.69
N LYS A 223 -0.05 25.95 10.89
CA LYS A 223 0.24 27.35 11.24
C LYS A 223 0.95 27.46 12.60
N ASP A 224 0.63 26.59 13.56
CA ASP A 224 1.26 26.63 14.89
C ASP A 224 2.64 25.97 14.92
N SER A 225 2.80 24.84 14.25
CA SER A 225 4.03 24.04 14.28
C SER A 225 5.10 24.54 13.29
N HIS A 226 4.68 25.09 12.14
CA HIS A 226 5.59 25.43 11.03
C HIS A 226 5.28 26.78 10.36
N ARG A 227 5.28 27.87 11.14
CA ARG A 227 5.00 29.25 10.66
C ARG A 227 5.81 29.73 9.47
N SER A 228 7.04 29.26 9.32
CA SER A 228 7.95 29.68 8.24
C SER A 228 7.85 28.81 6.98
N HIS A 229 7.00 27.78 6.96
CA HIS A 229 6.88 26.86 5.84
C HIS A 229 6.38 27.58 4.56
N PRO A 230 6.91 27.28 3.36
CA PRO A 230 6.52 27.94 2.11
C PRO A 230 5.01 27.96 1.87
N PHE A 231 4.33 26.84 2.09
CA PHE A 231 2.86 26.74 1.96
C PHE A 231 2.11 27.75 2.86
N ILE A 232 2.55 27.97 4.10
CA ILE A 232 1.89 28.92 5.00
C ILE A 232 2.09 30.36 4.53
N LYS A 233 3.27 30.70 4.02
CA LYS A 233 3.54 32.03 3.45
C LYS A 233 2.68 32.30 2.22
N GLU A 234 2.57 31.31 1.33
CA GLU A 234 1.71 31.41 0.15
C GLU A 234 0.23 31.51 0.53
N TYR A 235 -0.21 30.73 1.52
CA TYR A 235 -1.58 30.79 2.03
C TYR A 235 -1.92 32.18 2.58
N GLN A 236 -1.06 32.75 3.41
CA GLN A 236 -1.23 34.11 3.94
C GLN A 236 -1.22 35.19 2.86
N ALA A 237 -0.34 35.04 1.85
CA ALA A 237 -0.33 35.93 0.70
C ALA A 237 -1.66 35.89 -0.06
N LYS A 238 -2.26 34.70 -0.20
CA LYS A 238 -3.59 34.52 -0.81
C LYS A 238 -4.73 35.07 0.03
N GLU A 239 -4.67 34.95 1.36
CA GLU A 239 -5.63 35.62 2.26
C GLU A 239 -5.59 37.14 2.05
N HIS A 240 -4.39 37.74 2.03
CA HIS A 240 -4.24 39.18 1.80
C HIS A 240 -4.67 39.63 0.39
N ASP A 241 -4.37 38.84 -0.64
CA ASP A 241 -4.84 39.10 -2.02
C ASP A 241 -6.37 39.07 -2.09
N PHE A 242 -7.01 38.14 -1.39
CA PHE A 242 -8.47 38.02 -1.32
C PHE A 242 -9.09 39.25 -0.65
N ASP A 243 -8.58 39.68 0.51
CA ASP A 243 -9.07 40.86 1.22
C ASP A 243 -8.92 42.14 0.38
N ARG A 244 -7.79 42.29 -0.34
CA ARG A 244 -7.59 43.39 -1.27
C ARG A 244 -8.64 43.41 -2.37
N LEU A 245 -8.96 42.24 -2.94
CA LEU A 245 -9.98 42.12 -3.99
C LEU A 245 -11.38 42.41 -3.44
N VAL A 246 -11.70 41.96 -2.22
CA VAL A 246 -12.98 42.28 -1.58
C VAL A 246 -13.16 43.79 -1.45
N LEU A 247 -12.13 44.53 -1.01
CA LEU A 247 -12.20 45.99 -0.92
C LEU A 247 -12.31 46.68 -2.28
N GLN A 248 -11.65 46.14 -3.31
CA GLN A 248 -11.69 46.69 -4.66
C GLN A 248 -13.08 46.54 -5.31
N TYR A 249 -13.78 45.45 -5.01
CA TYR A 249 -15.08 45.11 -5.61
C TYR A 249 -16.26 45.30 -4.64
N ALA A 250 -16.01 45.77 -3.41
CA ALA A 250 -17.06 46.07 -2.46
C ALA A 250 -17.96 47.18 -3.04
N PRO A 251 -19.29 47.04 -2.96
CA PRO A 251 -20.19 48.09 -3.41
C PRO A 251 -19.94 49.35 -2.56
N SER A 252 -19.57 50.45 -3.22
CA SER A 252 -19.49 51.75 -2.58
C SER A 252 -20.86 52.07 -1.98
N ALA A 253 -20.92 52.21 -0.66
CA ALA A 253 -22.12 52.66 0.05
C ALA A 253 -22.53 54.08 -0.34
#